data_AF-A0A1F9YK09-F1
#
_entry.id   AF-A0A1F9YK09-F1
#
_cell.length_a   1.000
_cell.length_b   1.000
_cell.length_c   1.000
_cell.angle_alpha   90.00
_cell.angle_beta   90.00
_cell.angle_gamma   90.00
#
_symmetry.space_group_name_H-M   'P 1'
#
loop_
_entity.id
_entity.type
_entity.pdbx_description
1 polymer ?
#
loop_
_entity_poly.entity_id
_entity_poly.type
_entity_poly.pdbx_seq_one_letter_code
_entity_poly.pdbx_strand_id
1 'polypeptide(L)'
;MNDKIDLLMEETGCDRGEAELALEMCGYEVEEAVRQIPRLLRDICALKGKFLLPTKNQHGLVLVILNLKSRKVLRARAVMSFDPAVCAISLDEDWFAFEKHLYGCRLWDGSLPAESLEVEQHLTAHFRAAPPEIFAHLREAPSEAAGGELAVPLRALFRDPGLSVRLKKDILDLGQFQSLRKAPVPAARRGKPAAHAAPAEDLLVLKIALEEDPEGVPASELHAGDMVSARIVDGRDIAKYLARLFGGLTASGPVPIEAPVEAIESGPDGVLLRARFAVGVAGDGLVPADRRLKATRGAAQGQGDGSWWRRFFKGLTPGDRRSNAGTRGRGRPMGR
;
A
#
# COMPACT_ATOMS: atom_id res chain seq x y z
N MET A 1 -37.34 2.70 6.91
CA MET A 1 -36.72 3.01 5.59
C MET A 1 -35.58 3.98 5.80
N ASN A 2 -35.83 5.15 6.40
CA ASN A 2 -34.78 6.10 6.82
C ASN A 2 -33.69 5.44 7.71
N ASP A 3 -34.07 4.64 8.71
CA ASP A 3 -33.09 3.98 9.59
C ASP A 3 -32.11 3.06 8.86
N LYS A 4 -32.54 2.41 7.77
CA LYS A 4 -31.66 1.55 6.95
C LYS A 4 -30.70 2.38 6.09
N ILE A 5 -31.15 3.54 5.63
CA ILE A 5 -30.35 4.49 4.84
C ILE A 5 -29.28 5.12 5.73
N ASP A 6 -29.67 5.58 6.92
CA ASP A 6 -28.78 6.20 7.89
C ASP A 6 -27.69 5.20 8.35
N LEU A 7 -28.08 3.95 8.64
CA LEU A 7 -27.14 2.87 8.96
C LEU A 7 -26.17 2.59 7.81
N LEU A 8 -26.64 2.59 6.57
CA LEU A 8 -25.79 2.38 5.40
C LEU A 8 -24.78 3.52 5.23
N MET A 9 -25.22 4.75 5.42
CA MET A 9 -24.38 5.95 5.34
C MET A 9 -23.30 5.94 6.43
N GLU A 10 -23.63 5.51 7.65
CA GLU A 10 -22.65 5.38 8.75
C GLU A 10 -21.61 4.30 8.47
N GLU A 11 -22.02 3.12 7.99
CA GLU A 11 -21.12 1.98 7.75
C GLU A 11 -20.23 2.15 6.51
N THR A 12 -20.74 2.81 5.47
CA THR A 12 -20.05 2.90 4.17
C THR A 12 -19.50 4.30 3.86
N GLY A 13 -19.96 5.33 4.56
CA GLY A 13 -19.62 6.73 4.29
C GLY A 13 -20.16 7.25 2.96
N CYS A 14 -21.15 6.58 2.37
CA CYS A 14 -21.83 7.02 1.16
C CYS A 14 -22.82 8.17 1.45
N ASP A 15 -23.20 8.92 0.43
CA ASP A 15 -24.25 9.93 0.56
C ASP A 15 -25.65 9.28 0.55
N ARG A 16 -26.65 10.07 0.92
CA ARG A 16 -28.02 9.59 1.05
C ARG A 16 -28.60 9.04 -0.26
N GLY A 17 -28.26 9.66 -1.39
CA GLY A 17 -28.74 9.21 -2.70
C GLY A 17 -28.08 7.91 -3.14
N GLU A 18 -26.78 7.76 -2.88
CA GLU A 18 -26.03 6.53 -3.09
C GLU A 18 -26.56 5.38 -2.22
N ALA A 19 -26.90 5.67 -0.96
CA ALA A 19 -27.48 4.70 -0.03
C ALA A 19 -28.90 4.26 -0.44
N GLU A 20 -29.74 5.22 -0.84
CA GLU A 20 -31.09 4.96 -1.35
C GLU A 20 -31.04 4.08 -2.61
N LEU A 21 -30.19 4.43 -3.57
CA LEU A 21 -30.00 3.67 -4.82
C LEU A 21 -29.48 2.25 -4.55
N ALA A 22 -28.49 2.10 -3.67
CA ALA A 22 -27.93 0.79 -3.33
C ALA A 22 -28.97 -0.12 -2.65
N LEU A 23 -29.80 0.43 -1.77
CA LEU A 23 -30.88 -0.31 -1.11
C LEU A 23 -31.98 -0.70 -2.10
N GLU A 24 -32.38 0.19 -3.01
CA GLU A 24 -33.36 -0.13 -4.05
C GLU A 24 -32.89 -1.28 -4.96
N MET A 25 -31.62 -1.24 -5.39
CA MET A 25 -31.02 -2.27 -6.23
C MET A 25 -30.88 -3.63 -5.52
N CYS A 26 -30.78 -3.64 -4.19
CA CYS A 26 -30.57 -4.84 -3.39
C CYS A 26 -31.83 -5.33 -2.67
N GLY A 27 -33.02 -4.87 -3.06
CA GLY A 27 -34.28 -5.28 -2.42
C GLY A 27 -34.40 -4.88 -0.95
N TYR A 28 -33.73 -3.78 -0.57
CA TYR A 28 -33.64 -3.24 0.79
C TYR A 28 -32.92 -4.14 1.80
N GLU A 29 -32.09 -5.06 1.33
CA GLU A 29 -31.16 -5.85 2.13
C GLU A 29 -29.87 -5.07 2.41
N VAL A 30 -29.65 -4.71 3.67
CA VAL A 30 -28.56 -3.83 4.12
C VAL A 30 -27.18 -4.47 3.88
N GLU A 31 -27.02 -5.75 4.22
CA GLU A 31 -25.73 -6.44 4.05
C GLU A 31 -25.30 -6.52 2.58
N GLU A 32 -26.25 -6.76 1.68
CA GLU A 32 -25.97 -6.85 0.26
C GLU A 32 -25.72 -5.45 -0.34
N ALA A 33 -26.46 -4.44 0.10
CA ALA A 33 -26.19 -3.04 -0.27
C ALA A 33 -24.79 -2.58 0.19
N VAL A 34 -24.36 -2.93 1.40
CA VAL A 34 -23.00 -2.66 1.90
C VAL A 34 -21.93 -3.32 1.01
N ARG A 35 -22.18 -4.53 0.50
CA ARG A 35 -21.27 -5.22 -0.43
C ARG A 35 -21.24 -4.60 -1.83
N GLN A 36 -22.35 -4.03 -2.28
CA GLN A 36 -22.49 -3.48 -3.63
C GLN A 36 -22.05 -2.02 -3.74
N ILE A 37 -22.15 -1.22 -2.69
CA ILE A 37 -21.74 0.20 -2.68
C ILE A 37 -20.31 0.42 -3.21
N PRO A 38 -19.28 -0.33 -2.75
CA PRO A 38 -17.94 -0.19 -3.29
C PRO A 38 -17.82 -0.43 -4.81
N ARG A 39 -18.77 -1.15 -5.40
CA ARG A 39 -18.83 -1.43 -6.86
C ARG A 39 -19.66 -0.40 -7.63
N LEU A 40 -20.59 0.26 -6.96
CA LEU A 40 -21.41 1.33 -7.53
C LEU A 40 -20.64 2.65 -7.63
N LEU A 41 -19.78 2.92 -6.65
CA LEU A 41 -19.05 4.18 -6.54
C LEU A 41 -17.79 4.18 -7.40
N ARG A 42 -17.92 4.74 -8.61
CA ARG A 42 -16.84 4.97 -9.59
C ARG A 42 -15.96 6.16 -9.24
N ASP A 43 -15.44 6.14 -8.03
CA ASP A 43 -14.68 7.26 -7.47
C ASP A 43 -13.17 7.15 -7.67
N ILE A 44 -12.69 6.06 -8.26
CA ILE A 44 -11.26 5.88 -8.51
C ILE A 44 -10.95 6.21 -9.97
N CYS A 45 -10.00 7.11 -10.19
CA CYS A 45 -9.52 7.46 -11.51
C CYS A 45 -8.05 7.06 -11.64
N ALA A 46 -7.73 6.19 -12.60
CA ALA A 46 -6.38 5.84 -12.97
C ALA A 46 -5.99 6.54 -14.27
N LEU A 47 -5.01 7.44 -14.20
CA LEU A 47 -4.41 8.14 -15.32
C LEU A 47 -3.10 7.43 -15.67
N LYS A 48 -3.08 6.76 -16.83
CA LYS A 48 -1.87 6.16 -17.41
C LYS A 48 -1.33 7.09 -18.48
N GLY A 49 -0.03 7.27 -18.53
CA GLY A 49 0.61 8.11 -19.52
C GLY A 49 1.94 7.57 -20.00
N LYS A 50 2.28 7.94 -21.23
CA LYS A 50 3.60 7.84 -21.84
C LYS A 50 4.09 9.25 -22.12
N PHE A 51 5.36 9.51 -21.91
CA PHE A 51 5.95 10.77 -22.32
C PHE A 51 7.33 10.58 -22.96
N LEU A 52 7.65 11.48 -23.88
CA LEU A 52 8.92 11.54 -24.60
C LEU A 52 9.50 12.94 -24.48
N LEU A 53 10.77 13.03 -24.13
CA LEU A 53 11.58 14.24 -24.11
C LEU A 53 12.64 14.14 -25.22
N PRO A 54 12.34 14.64 -26.44
CA PRO A 54 13.23 14.46 -27.59
C PRO A 54 14.59 15.12 -27.38
N THR A 55 14.64 16.26 -26.69
CA THR A 55 15.88 17.02 -26.49
C THR A 55 16.92 16.24 -25.67
N LYS A 56 16.45 15.38 -24.76
CA LYS A 56 17.30 14.55 -23.88
C LYS A 56 17.32 13.08 -24.28
N ASN A 57 16.58 12.70 -25.33
CA ASN A 57 16.32 11.31 -25.69
C ASN A 57 15.83 10.45 -24.51
N GLN A 58 14.93 11.01 -23.70
CA GLN A 58 14.39 10.35 -22.52
C GLN A 58 12.94 9.93 -22.75
N HIS A 59 12.64 8.71 -22.33
CA HIS A 59 11.36 8.04 -22.47
C HIS A 59 10.79 7.76 -21.09
N GLY A 60 9.47 7.83 -20.93
CA GLY A 60 8.88 7.53 -19.63
C GLY A 60 7.44 7.06 -19.65
N LEU A 61 7.08 6.38 -18.57
CA LEU A 61 5.71 6.02 -18.21
C LEU A 61 5.34 6.69 -16.90
N VAL A 62 4.05 6.95 -16.75
CA VAL A 62 3.46 7.53 -15.56
C VAL A 62 2.12 6.87 -15.27
N LEU A 63 1.84 6.64 -13.99
CA LEU A 63 0.56 6.22 -13.47
C LEU A 63 0.20 7.10 -12.27
N VAL A 64 -0.96 7.74 -12.33
CA VAL A 64 -1.54 8.47 -11.18
C VAL A 64 -2.91 7.90 -10.88
N ILE A 65 -3.12 7.46 -9.64
CA ILE A 65 -4.40 6.95 -9.16
C ILE A 65 -4.95 7.92 -8.13
N LEU A 66 -6.15 8.42 -8.40
CA LEU A 66 -6.84 9.43 -7.62
C LEU A 66 -8.14 8.86 -7.08
N ASN A 67 -8.50 9.25 -5.85
CA ASN A 67 -9.85 9.13 -5.36
C ASN A 67 -10.56 10.46 -5.57
N LEU A 68 -11.49 10.50 -6.52
CA LEU A 68 -12.20 11.69 -6.98
C LEU A 68 -13.14 12.25 -5.90
N LYS A 69 -13.76 11.40 -5.07
CA LYS A 69 -14.66 11.81 -3.98
C LYS A 69 -13.91 12.48 -2.84
N SER A 70 -12.86 11.84 -2.34
CA SER A 70 -12.03 12.38 -1.24
C SER A 70 -10.97 13.38 -1.72
N ARG A 71 -10.79 13.54 -3.03
CA ARG A 71 -9.78 14.40 -3.68
C ARG A 71 -8.36 14.08 -3.20
N LYS A 72 -8.07 12.78 -3.07
CA LYS A 72 -6.78 12.29 -2.57
C LYS A 72 -6.01 11.57 -3.66
N VAL A 73 -4.71 11.83 -3.72
CA VAL A 73 -3.77 11.01 -4.47
C VAL A 73 -3.57 9.69 -3.72
N LEU A 74 -4.03 8.59 -4.32
CA LEU A 74 -3.81 7.24 -3.77
C LEU A 74 -2.43 6.71 -4.15
N ARG A 75 -2.00 6.99 -5.38
CA ARG A 75 -0.73 6.52 -5.92
C ARG A 75 -0.23 7.42 -7.04
N ALA A 76 1.08 7.64 -7.10
CA ALA A 76 1.76 8.23 -8.25
C ALA A 76 3.03 7.42 -8.48
N ARG A 77 3.23 6.92 -9.70
CA ARG A 77 4.40 6.13 -10.09
C ARG A 77 4.89 6.63 -11.44
N ALA A 78 6.20 6.72 -11.60
CA ALA A 78 6.81 7.02 -12.88
C ALA A 78 8.04 6.13 -13.11
N VAL A 79 8.39 5.97 -14.37
CA VAL A 79 9.71 5.47 -14.77
C VAL A 79 10.20 6.35 -15.90
N MET A 80 11.44 6.80 -15.80
CA MET A 80 12.19 7.45 -16.87
C MET A 80 13.35 6.56 -17.26
N SER A 81 13.68 6.53 -18.54
CA SER A 81 14.77 5.73 -19.10
C SER A 81 15.29 6.35 -20.40
N PHE A 82 16.53 6.02 -20.75
CA PHE A 82 17.04 6.23 -22.10
C PHE A 82 16.60 5.13 -23.09
N ASP A 83 16.04 4.02 -22.59
CA ASP A 83 15.55 2.93 -23.42
C ASP A 83 14.15 3.24 -23.99
N PRO A 84 13.99 3.37 -25.32
CA PRO A 84 12.69 3.59 -25.95
C PRO A 84 11.70 2.43 -25.76
N ALA A 85 12.17 1.21 -25.43
CA ALA A 85 11.31 0.06 -25.18
C ALA A 85 10.33 0.30 -24.03
N VAL A 86 10.64 1.21 -23.10
CA VAL A 86 9.74 1.64 -22.03
C VAL A 86 8.42 2.18 -22.59
N CYS A 87 8.44 2.86 -23.74
CA CYS A 87 7.23 3.37 -24.38
C CYS A 87 6.48 2.31 -25.22
N ALA A 88 6.96 1.06 -25.33
CA ALA A 88 6.27 0.00 -26.06
C ALA A 88 5.06 -0.56 -25.30
N ILE A 89 5.05 -0.50 -23.96
CA ILE A 89 3.99 -1.01 -23.08
C ILE A 89 2.63 -0.41 -23.44
N SER A 90 1.56 -1.18 -23.58
CA SER A 90 0.30 -0.63 -24.08
C SER A 90 -0.39 0.25 -23.02
N LEU A 91 -0.98 1.37 -23.45
CA LEU A 91 -1.87 2.13 -22.57
C LEU A 91 -3.22 1.41 -22.39
N ASP A 92 -3.54 0.43 -23.24
CA ASP A 92 -4.82 -0.27 -23.20
C ASP A 92 -4.93 -1.36 -22.15
N GLU A 93 -3.79 -1.80 -21.60
CA GLU A 93 -3.71 -2.73 -20.49
C GLU A 93 -4.43 -2.20 -19.24
N ASP A 94 -4.90 -3.08 -18.37
CA ASP A 94 -5.46 -2.66 -17.09
C ASP A 94 -4.41 -1.92 -16.25
N TRP A 95 -4.87 -1.04 -15.36
CA TRP A 95 -3.97 -0.19 -14.58
C TRP A 95 -2.96 -0.98 -13.72
N PHE A 96 -3.31 -2.20 -13.29
CA PHE A 96 -2.46 -3.01 -12.42
C PHE A 96 -1.34 -3.70 -13.22
N ALA A 97 -1.67 -4.25 -14.38
CA ALA A 97 -0.67 -4.75 -15.33
C ALA A 97 0.27 -3.62 -15.78
N PHE A 98 -0.28 -2.46 -16.12
CA PHE A 98 0.52 -1.28 -16.47
C PHE A 98 1.49 -0.88 -15.34
N GLU A 99 1.03 -0.92 -14.09
CA GLU A 99 1.89 -0.65 -12.93
C GLU A 99 3.00 -1.71 -12.76
N LYS A 100 2.68 -3.00 -12.93
CA LYS A 100 3.66 -4.08 -12.88
C LYS A 100 4.76 -3.87 -13.93
N HIS A 101 4.38 -3.49 -15.15
CA HIS A 101 5.33 -3.15 -16.20
C HIS A 101 6.20 -1.95 -15.84
N LEU A 102 5.62 -0.90 -15.26
CA LEU A 102 6.36 0.26 -14.77
C LEU A 102 7.44 -0.15 -13.75
N TYR A 103 7.13 -1.03 -12.79
CA TYR A 103 8.15 -1.55 -11.87
C TYR A 103 9.21 -2.40 -12.58
N GLY A 104 8.82 -3.23 -13.54
CA GLY A 104 9.78 -4.01 -14.34
C GLY A 104 10.78 -3.12 -15.07
N CYS A 105 10.30 -2.03 -15.69
CA CYS A 105 11.17 -1.06 -16.39
C CYS A 105 12.16 -0.34 -15.47
N ARG A 106 11.88 -0.21 -14.16
CA ARG A 106 12.85 0.38 -13.21
C ARG A 106 14.07 -0.50 -12.97
N LEU A 107 13.99 -1.76 -13.34
CA LEU A 107 15.08 -2.71 -13.20
C LEU A 107 15.93 -2.80 -14.48
N TRP A 108 15.53 -2.11 -15.56
CA TRP A 108 16.26 -2.11 -16.81
C TRP A 108 17.48 -1.20 -16.75
N ASP A 109 18.50 -1.56 -17.52
CA ASP A 109 19.65 -0.71 -17.77
C ASP A 109 19.21 0.57 -18.49
N GLY A 110 19.80 1.71 -18.10
CA GLY A 110 19.42 3.02 -18.62
C GLY A 110 18.17 3.63 -17.97
N SER A 111 17.56 2.95 -16.98
CA SER A 111 16.55 3.58 -16.12
C SER A 111 17.15 4.73 -15.29
N LEU A 112 16.31 5.71 -14.98
CA LEU A 112 16.68 6.97 -14.33
C LEU A 112 15.90 7.13 -13.01
N PRO A 113 16.33 6.49 -11.91
CA PRO A 113 15.52 6.40 -10.69
C PRO A 113 15.29 7.74 -10.00
N ALA A 114 16.28 8.64 -10.02
CA ALA A 114 16.18 9.95 -9.38
C ALA A 114 15.16 10.84 -10.10
N GLU A 115 15.23 10.88 -11.43
CA GLU A 115 14.31 11.61 -12.29
C GLU A 115 12.91 11.00 -12.24
N SER A 116 12.81 9.67 -12.20
CA SER A 116 11.54 8.97 -11.99
C SER A 116 10.87 9.41 -10.69
N LEU A 117 11.64 9.47 -9.59
CA LEU A 117 11.14 9.92 -8.30
C LEU A 117 10.74 11.39 -8.30
N GLU A 118 11.49 12.24 -8.99
CA GLU A 118 11.16 13.66 -9.16
C GLU A 118 9.81 13.83 -9.85
N VAL A 119 9.56 13.08 -10.93
CA VAL A 119 8.26 13.06 -11.63
C VAL A 119 7.13 12.64 -10.68
N GLU A 120 7.32 11.59 -9.88
CA GLU A 120 6.32 11.14 -8.91
C GLU A 120 5.97 12.20 -7.87
N GLN A 121 7.00 12.84 -7.31
CA GLN A 121 6.83 13.89 -6.30
C GLN A 121 6.13 15.10 -6.90
N HIS A 122 6.51 15.50 -8.12
CA HIS A 122 5.90 16.63 -8.82
C HIS A 122 4.41 16.39 -9.11
N LEU A 123 4.06 15.21 -9.63
CA LEU A 123 2.66 14.84 -9.89
C LEU A 123 1.85 14.74 -8.60
N THR A 124 2.43 14.15 -7.55
CA THR A 124 1.77 14.07 -6.24
C THR A 124 1.49 15.47 -5.68
N ALA A 125 2.47 16.38 -5.77
CA ALA A 125 2.31 17.75 -5.32
C ALA A 125 1.24 18.49 -6.13
N HIS A 126 1.26 18.34 -7.46
CA HIS A 126 0.28 18.94 -8.37
C HIS A 126 -1.16 18.53 -8.01
N PHE A 127 -1.44 17.23 -7.94
CA PHE A 127 -2.80 16.76 -7.66
C PHE A 127 -3.24 16.98 -6.20
N ARG A 128 -2.31 17.14 -5.26
CA ARG A 128 -2.65 17.56 -3.89
C ARG A 128 -3.05 19.04 -3.80
N ALA A 129 -2.46 19.88 -4.65
CA ALA A 129 -2.77 21.30 -4.74
C ALA A 129 -3.89 21.62 -5.73
N ALA A 130 -4.33 20.62 -6.52
CA ALA A 130 -5.37 20.77 -7.53
C ALA A 130 -6.70 21.22 -6.91
N PRO A 131 -7.38 22.21 -7.52
CA PRO A 131 -8.65 22.67 -7.02
C PRO A 131 -9.77 21.64 -7.34
N PRO A 132 -10.92 21.71 -6.67
CA PRO A 132 -11.97 20.69 -6.76
C PRO A 132 -12.51 20.46 -8.18
N GLU A 133 -12.46 21.50 -9.02
CA GLU A 133 -12.92 21.49 -10.41
C GLU A 133 -12.12 20.50 -11.26
N ILE A 134 -10.83 20.30 -10.97
CA ILE A 134 -10.01 19.30 -11.68
C ILE A 134 -10.55 17.89 -11.42
N PHE A 135 -10.92 17.57 -10.17
CA PHE A 135 -11.46 16.25 -9.84
C PHE A 135 -12.85 16.02 -10.43
N ALA A 136 -13.68 17.07 -10.46
CA ALA A 136 -14.98 17.02 -11.15
C ALA A 136 -14.80 16.81 -12.65
N HIS A 137 -13.88 17.55 -13.27
CA HIS A 137 -13.54 17.39 -14.68
C HIS A 137 -13.03 15.98 -14.98
N LEU A 138 -12.10 15.45 -14.17
CA LEU A 138 -11.60 14.09 -14.33
C LEU A 138 -12.68 13.01 -14.18
N ARG A 139 -13.74 13.26 -13.42
CA ARG A 139 -14.88 12.35 -13.33
C ARG A 139 -15.63 12.25 -14.66
N GLU A 140 -15.92 13.38 -15.28
CA GLU A 140 -16.83 13.47 -16.43
C GLU A 140 -16.11 13.40 -17.79
N ALA A 141 -14.89 13.92 -17.87
CA ALA A 141 -14.19 14.13 -19.13
C ALA A 141 -13.84 12.82 -19.85
N PRO A 142 -13.95 12.70 -21.18
CA PRO A 142 -13.39 11.56 -21.90
C PRO A 142 -11.87 11.50 -21.76
N SER A 143 -11.28 10.33 -21.99
CA SER A 143 -9.83 10.10 -21.86
C SER A 143 -8.98 11.14 -22.57
N GLU A 144 -9.34 11.56 -23.78
CA GLU A 144 -8.57 12.55 -24.53
C GLU A 144 -8.56 13.93 -23.87
N ALA A 145 -9.70 14.36 -23.32
CA ALA A 145 -9.82 15.64 -22.63
C ALA A 145 -9.08 15.64 -21.28
N ALA A 146 -9.12 14.52 -20.56
CA ALA A 146 -8.38 14.33 -19.31
C ALA A 146 -6.85 14.35 -19.50
N GLY A 147 -6.36 14.23 -20.75
CA GLY A 147 -4.94 14.31 -21.07
C GLY A 147 -4.30 15.64 -20.70
N GLY A 148 -5.07 16.73 -20.72
CA GLY A 148 -4.61 18.05 -20.28
C GLY A 148 -4.11 18.04 -18.84
N GLU A 149 -4.82 17.36 -17.95
CA GLU A 149 -4.54 17.37 -16.50
C GLU A 149 -3.22 16.69 -16.14
N LEU A 150 -2.81 15.67 -16.90
CA LEU A 150 -1.50 15.03 -16.69
C LEU A 150 -0.39 15.76 -17.45
N ALA A 151 -0.69 16.34 -18.61
CA ALA A 151 0.30 17.03 -19.43
C ALA A 151 0.77 18.34 -18.80
N VAL A 152 -0.11 19.08 -18.12
CA VAL A 152 0.21 20.36 -17.46
C VAL A 152 1.37 20.23 -16.45
N PRO A 153 1.33 19.34 -15.44
CA PRO A 153 2.45 19.19 -14.51
C PRO A 153 3.72 18.67 -15.19
N LEU A 154 3.63 17.77 -16.17
CA LEU A 154 4.82 17.28 -16.88
C LEU A 154 5.50 18.39 -17.70
N ARG A 155 4.72 19.25 -18.37
CA ARG A 155 5.24 20.41 -19.09
C ARG A 155 5.89 21.42 -18.13
N ALA A 156 5.28 21.65 -16.97
CA ALA A 156 5.83 22.54 -15.95
C ALA A 156 7.16 22.03 -15.38
N LEU A 157 7.28 20.72 -15.17
CA LEU A 157 8.49 20.07 -14.67
C LEU A 157 9.64 20.13 -15.69
N PHE A 158 9.39 19.65 -16.91
CA PHE A 158 10.47 19.46 -17.88
C PHE A 158 10.81 20.72 -18.68
N ARG A 159 9.85 21.64 -18.86
CA ARG A 159 9.99 22.86 -19.66
C ARG A 159 10.55 22.59 -21.08
N ASP A 160 10.25 21.41 -21.61
CA ASP A 160 10.69 20.97 -22.94
C ASP A 160 9.58 21.25 -23.96
N PRO A 161 9.81 22.08 -25.01
CA PRO A 161 8.82 22.39 -26.03
C PRO A 161 8.46 21.19 -26.92
N GLY A 162 9.34 20.18 -26.99
CA GLY A 162 9.14 18.93 -27.72
C GLY A 162 8.50 17.81 -26.91
N LEU A 163 8.11 18.06 -25.65
CA LEU A 163 7.47 17.06 -24.79
C LEU A 163 6.20 16.51 -25.45
N SER A 164 6.24 15.23 -25.80
CA SER A 164 5.07 14.49 -26.29
C SER A 164 4.49 13.67 -25.16
N VAL A 165 3.18 13.78 -24.92
CA VAL A 165 2.46 13.02 -23.89
C VAL A 165 1.28 12.31 -24.53
N ARG A 166 1.16 11.01 -24.28
CA ARG A 166 -0.04 10.21 -24.60
C ARG A 166 -0.63 9.67 -23.31
N LEU A 167 -1.94 9.70 -23.17
CA LEU A 167 -2.59 9.24 -21.94
C LEU A 167 -3.84 8.41 -22.22
N LYS A 168 -4.16 7.53 -21.27
CA LYS A 168 -5.45 6.88 -21.13
C LYS A 168 -5.98 7.05 -19.71
N LYS A 169 -7.27 7.36 -19.59
CA LYS A 169 -7.99 7.43 -18.33
C LYS A 169 -8.85 6.18 -18.17
N ASP A 170 -8.75 5.53 -17.01
CA ASP A 170 -9.67 4.49 -16.58
C ASP A 170 -10.44 4.98 -15.34
N ILE A 171 -11.76 4.83 -15.36
CA ILE A 171 -12.61 5.07 -14.19
C ILE A 171 -12.99 3.72 -13.60
N LEU A 172 -12.68 3.56 -12.32
CA LEU A 172 -12.78 2.32 -11.59
C LEU A 172 -13.68 2.52 -10.38
N ASP A 173 -14.40 1.46 -10.03
CA ASP A 173 -15.01 1.37 -8.71
C ASP A 173 -13.97 0.91 -7.66
N LEU A 174 -14.30 1.09 -6.37
CA LEU A 174 -13.41 0.72 -5.27
C LEU A 174 -13.15 -0.80 -5.26
N GLY A 175 -14.16 -1.59 -5.64
CA GLY A 175 -14.05 -3.02 -5.84
C GLY A 175 -13.00 -3.38 -6.88
N GLN A 176 -13.04 -2.80 -8.09
CA GLN A 176 -12.09 -3.00 -9.18
C GLN A 176 -10.66 -2.58 -8.81
N PHE A 177 -10.53 -1.45 -8.11
CA PHE A 177 -9.24 -1.00 -7.61
C PHE A 177 -8.64 -1.98 -6.57
N GLN A 178 -9.47 -2.59 -5.74
CA GLN A 178 -9.04 -3.58 -4.75
C GLN A 178 -8.91 -5.00 -5.33
N SER A 179 -9.75 -5.37 -6.29
CA SER A 179 -9.86 -6.71 -6.86
C SER A 179 -8.80 -6.97 -7.90
N LEU A 180 -8.27 -5.95 -8.58
CA LEU A 180 -7.14 -6.14 -9.50
C LEU A 180 -5.82 -6.38 -8.74
N ARG A 181 -5.74 -6.06 -7.44
CA ARG A 181 -4.69 -6.62 -6.56
C ARG A 181 -4.88 -8.11 -6.27
N LYS A 182 -6.09 -8.62 -6.48
CA LYS A 182 -6.53 -10.01 -6.33
C LYS A 182 -6.84 -10.59 -7.71
N ALA A 183 -5.90 -10.53 -8.65
CA ALA A 183 -6.17 -10.98 -10.02
C ALA A 183 -6.76 -12.42 -10.02
N PRO A 184 -7.87 -12.67 -10.73
CA PRO A 184 -8.44 -14.00 -10.86
C PRO A 184 -7.58 -14.84 -11.80
N VAL A 185 -7.20 -16.04 -11.34
CA VAL A 185 -6.51 -17.04 -12.15
C VAL A 185 -7.40 -17.41 -13.35
N PRO A 186 -6.88 -17.51 -14.59
CA PRO A 186 -7.66 -17.99 -15.72
C PRO A 186 -8.12 -19.42 -15.44
N ALA A 187 -9.43 -19.65 -15.52
CA ALA A 187 -10.04 -20.94 -15.28
C ALA A 187 -9.58 -21.97 -16.33
N ALA A 188 -8.54 -22.73 -16.02
CA ALA A 188 -8.20 -23.95 -16.72
C ALA A 188 -9.03 -25.11 -16.14
N ARG A 189 -10.03 -25.53 -16.93
CA ARG A 189 -10.67 -26.86 -17.03
C ARG A 189 -10.90 -27.67 -15.75
N ARG A 190 -12.21 -27.82 -15.46
CA ARG A 190 -12.88 -28.86 -14.65
C ARG A 190 -12.02 -30.11 -14.34
N GLY A 191 -11.67 -30.24 -13.07
CA GLY A 191 -11.31 -31.50 -12.41
C GLY A 191 -11.58 -31.38 -10.90
N LYS A 192 -12.38 -32.32 -10.38
CA LYS A 192 -12.78 -32.67 -8.99
C LYS A 192 -12.17 -31.88 -7.78
N PRO A 193 -12.97 -31.61 -6.72
CA PRO A 193 -12.57 -30.75 -5.62
C PRO A 193 -11.64 -31.47 -4.62
N ALA A 194 -10.52 -30.84 -4.30
CA ALA A 194 -9.70 -31.13 -3.13
C ALA A 194 -9.71 -29.91 -2.20
N ALA A 195 -9.59 -30.18 -0.89
CA ALA A 195 -9.80 -29.29 0.23
C ALA A 195 -9.01 -27.96 0.16
N HIS A 196 -9.61 -26.94 0.79
CA HIS A 196 -9.11 -25.57 0.93
C HIS A 196 -7.59 -25.44 1.12
N ALA A 197 -6.90 -24.97 0.08
CA ALA A 197 -5.64 -24.25 0.21
C ALA A 197 -5.94 -22.75 0.03
N ALA A 198 -5.54 -21.94 1.00
CA ALA A 198 -5.62 -20.48 0.91
C ALA A 198 -4.82 -19.97 -0.31
N PRO A 199 -5.31 -18.98 -1.07
CA PRO A 199 -4.59 -18.46 -2.22
C PRO A 199 -3.32 -17.74 -1.78
N ALA A 200 -2.18 -18.13 -2.35
CA ALA A 200 -0.90 -17.47 -2.13
C ALA A 200 -0.96 -16.05 -2.72
N GLU A 201 -1.02 -15.04 -1.83
CA GLU A 201 -0.75 -13.65 -2.17
C GLU A 201 0.70 -13.53 -2.71
N ASP A 202 0.98 -12.59 -3.63
CA ASP A 202 2.35 -12.24 -4.08
C ASP A 202 3.14 -11.67 -2.88
N LEU A 203 3.55 -12.54 -1.97
CA LEU A 203 4.18 -12.24 -0.69
C LEU A 203 5.67 -12.01 -0.94
N LEU A 204 6.16 -10.80 -0.65
CA LEU A 204 7.59 -10.59 -0.59
C LEU A 204 8.13 -11.29 0.65
N VAL A 205 8.75 -12.45 0.45
CA VAL A 205 9.40 -13.22 1.51
C VAL A 205 10.87 -12.83 1.61
N LEU A 206 11.26 -12.35 2.79
CA LEU A 206 12.61 -11.96 3.15
C LEU A 206 13.32 -13.09 3.90
N LYS A 207 14.65 -13.17 3.78
CA LYS A 207 15.42 -14.04 4.67
C LYS A 207 15.55 -13.39 6.06
N ILE A 208 15.16 -14.12 7.10
CA ILE A 208 15.28 -13.66 8.49
C ILE A 208 16.10 -14.62 9.36
N ALA A 209 16.67 -14.08 10.43
CA ALA A 209 17.24 -14.83 11.53
C ALA A 209 16.43 -14.54 12.80
N LEU A 210 16.13 -15.56 13.59
CA LEU A 210 15.36 -15.42 14.84
C LEU A 210 16.33 -15.29 16.02
N GLU A 211 15.99 -14.44 16.99
CA GLU A 211 16.79 -14.27 18.19
C GLU A 211 16.58 -15.46 19.15
N GLU A 212 17.68 -16.05 19.61
CA GLU A 212 17.66 -17.12 20.60
C GLU A 212 17.58 -16.55 22.01
N ASP A 213 16.87 -17.26 22.89
CA ASP A 213 16.77 -16.94 24.30
C ASP A 213 16.74 -18.24 25.11
N PRO A 214 17.67 -18.48 26.06
CA PRO A 214 17.66 -19.67 26.91
C PRO A 214 16.35 -19.86 27.69
N GLU A 215 15.65 -18.77 28.02
CA GLU A 215 14.35 -18.78 28.69
C GLU A 215 13.16 -18.78 27.70
N GLY A 216 13.45 -18.77 26.40
CA GLY A 216 12.49 -18.66 25.31
C GLY A 216 11.64 -19.91 25.06
N VAL A 217 10.85 -19.85 24.00
CA VAL A 217 9.95 -20.93 23.58
C VAL A 217 10.68 -21.84 22.58
N PRO A 218 10.66 -23.18 22.75
CA PRO A 218 11.20 -24.10 21.75
C PRO A 218 10.57 -23.85 20.37
N ALA A 219 11.36 -23.87 19.31
CA ALA A 219 10.87 -23.61 17.95
C ALA A 219 9.75 -24.58 17.54
N SER A 220 9.80 -25.84 18.02
CA SER A 220 8.76 -26.85 17.84
C SER A 220 7.43 -26.55 18.55
N GLU A 221 7.43 -25.67 19.56
CA GLU A 221 6.25 -25.31 20.37
C GLU A 221 5.66 -23.95 19.98
N LEU A 222 6.22 -23.28 18.98
CA LEU A 222 5.65 -22.03 18.47
C LEU A 222 4.33 -22.30 17.75
N HIS A 223 3.44 -21.32 17.77
CA HIS A 223 2.16 -21.35 17.06
C HIS A 223 1.95 -20.07 16.26
N ALA A 224 1.09 -20.14 15.24
CA ALA A 224 0.64 -18.95 14.54
C ALA A 224 -0.02 -17.96 15.52
N GLY A 225 0.40 -16.70 15.47
CA GLY A 225 -0.02 -15.65 16.40
C GLY A 225 0.96 -15.36 17.55
N ASP A 226 1.94 -16.22 17.81
CA ASP A 226 3.02 -15.92 18.74
C ASP A 226 3.89 -14.78 18.19
N MET A 227 4.45 -13.93 19.05
CA MET A 227 5.33 -12.84 18.65
C MET A 227 6.78 -13.29 18.80
N VAL A 228 7.54 -13.30 17.71
CA VAL A 228 8.97 -13.64 17.69
C VAL A 228 9.83 -12.42 17.42
N SER A 229 11.03 -12.40 18.01
CA SER A 229 12.04 -11.38 17.72
C SER A 229 12.90 -11.81 16.54
N ALA A 230 12.78 -11.11 15.40
CA ALA A 230 13.40 -11.49 14.13
C ALA A 230 14.26 -10.36 13.52
N ARG A 231 15.39 -10.72 12.92
CA ARG A 231 16.29 -9.81 12.20
C ARG A 231 16.25 -10.12 10.70
N ILE A 232 16.09 -9.09 9.88
CA ILE A 232 16.18 -9.23 8.42
C ILE A 232 17.66 -9.35 8.04
N VAL A 233 18.05 -10.50 7.49
CA VAL A 233 19.43 -10.83 7.09
C VAL A 233 19.59 -10.97 5.56
N ASP A 234 18.56 -10.55 4.84
CA ASP A 234 18.49 -10.61 3.40
C ASP A 234 19.35 -9.51 2.75
N GLY A 235 20.23 -9.91 1.83
CA GLY A 235 21.21 -9.02 1.20
C GLY A 235 20.64 -8.11 0.10
N ARG A 236 19.42 -8.36 -0.37
CA ARG A 236 18.77 -7.57 -1.43
C ARG A 236 18.53 -6.13 -0.96
N ASP A 237 18.66 -5.16 -1.86
CA ASP A 237 18.51 -3.75 -1.49
C ASP A 237 17.10 -3.38 -1.00
N ILE A 238 16.08 -4.04 -1.56
CA ILE A 238 14.71 -3.94 -1.06
C ILE A 238 14.59 -4.40 0.40
N ALA A 239 15.34 -5.43 0.80
CA ALA A 239 15.32 -5.91 2.17
C ALA A 239 16.03 -4.95 3.13
N LYS A 240 17.15 -4.33 2.70
CA LYS A 240 17.82 -3.27 3.48
C LYS A 240 16.91 -2.06 3.67
N TYR A 241 16.17 -1.66 2.63
CA TYR A 241 15.18 -0.60 2.71
C TYR A 241 14.06 -0.94 3.70
N LEU A 242 13.47 -2.12 3.58
CA LEU A 242 12.40 -2.58 4.47
C LEU A 242 12.89 -2.75 5.92
N ALA A 243 14.11 -3.24 6.14
CA ALA A 243 14.71 -3.31 7.45
C ALA A 243 14.83 -1.92 8.11
N ARG A 244 15.23 -0.88 7.37
CA ARG A 244 15.19 0.51 7.88
C ARG A 244 13.77 0.96 8.18
N LEU A 245 12.83 0.67 7.28
CA LEU A 245 11.43 1.07 7.42
C LEU A 245 10.76 0.46 8.65
N PHE A 246 11.05 -0.80 8.96
CA PHE A 246 10.55 -1.51 10.14
C PHE A 246 11.36 -1.24 11.41
N GLY A 247 12.38 -0.37 11.36
CA GLY A 247 13.24 -0.07 12.50
C GLY A 247 14.29 -1.15 12.83
N GLY A 248 14.40 -2.20 12.03
CA GLY A 248 15.40 -3.27 12.18
C GLY A 248 16.78 -2.97 11.59
N LEU A 249 17.03 -1.74 11.14
CA LEU A 249 18.36 -1.28 10.74
C LEU A 249 18.61 0.14 11.24
N THR A 250 19.53 0.27 12.20
CA THR A 250 19.94 1.54 12.82
C THR A 250 21.35 1.93 12.39
N ALA A 251 21.82 3.11 12.80
CA ALA A 251 23.21 3.54 12.58
C ALA A 251 24.22 2.57 13.24
N SER A 252 23.84 1.89 14.32
CA SER A 252 24.65 0.89 15.02
C SER A 252 24.59 -0.51 14.39
N GLY A 253 23.80 -0.69 13.33
CA GLY A 253 23.64 -1.96 12.63
C GLY A 253 22.22 -2.54 12.72
N PRO A 254 22.06 -3.81 12.30
CA PRO A 254 20.80 -4.53 12.33
C PRO A 254 20.27 -4.71 13.75
N VAL A 255 18.98 -4.48 13.96
CA VAL A 255 18.28 -4.63 15.24
C VAL A 255 17.10 -5.60 15.06
N PRO A 256 16.79 -6.46 16.04
CA PRO A 256 15.62 -7.32 15.96
C PRO A 256 14.30 -6.54 15.95
N ILE A 257 13.33 -7.07 15.20
CA ILE A 257 11.97 -6.56 15.07
C ILE A 257 11.03 -7.65 15.60
N GLU A 258 10.08 -7.27 16.45
CA GLU A 258 9.02 -8.19 16.87
C GLU A 258 7.99 -8.36 15.75
N ALA A 259 7.71 -9.60 15.38
CA ALA A 259 6.75 -9.94 14.34
C ALA A 259 5.93 -11.17 14.73
N PRO A 260 4.62 -11.20 14.41
CA PRO A 260 3.80 -12.39 14.64
C PRO A 260 4.21 -13.52 13.70
N VAL A 261 4.22 -14.73 14.24
CA VAL A 261 4.33 -15.96 13.47
C VAL A 261 3.06 -16.15 12.66
N GLU A 262 3.23 -16.32 11.37
CA GLU A 262 2.15 -16.54 10.41
C GLU A 262 1.94 -18.02 10.15
N ALA A 263 3.03 -18.75 9.93
CA ALA A 263 3.01 -20.17 9.61
C ALA A 263 4.29 -20.85 10.12
N ILE A 264 4.16 -22.15 10.39
CA ILE A 264 5.23 -23.00 10.90
C ILE A 264 5.16 -24.32 10.15
N GLU A 265 6.27 -24.73 9.56
CA GLU A 265 6.38 -25.98 8.84
C GLU A 265 7.55 -26.79 9.43
N SER A 266 7.25 -27.99 9.94
CA SER A 266 8.29 -28.90 10.43
C SER A 266 8.85 -29.73 9.27
N GLY A 267 10.17 -29.75 9.14
CA GLY A 267 10.89 -30.51 8.13
C GLY A 267 12.06 -31.30 8.73
N PRO A 268 12.74 -32.11 7.91
CA PRO A 268 13.91 -32.89 8.34
C PRO A 268 15.07 -32.00 8.81
N ASP A 269 15.19 -30.78 8.25
CA ASP A 269 16.27 -29.84 8.53
C ASP A 269 15.95 -28.86 9.68
N GLY A 270 14.79 -29.02 10.34
CA GLY A 270 14.33 -28.16 11.42
C GLY A 270 12.92 -27.61 11.20
N VAL A 271 12.63 -26.49 11.85
CA VAL A 271 11.36 -25.77 11.79
C VAL A 271 11.55 -24.55 10.89
N LEU A 272 10.82 -24.51 9.77
CA LEU A 272 10.70 -23.33 8.94
C LEU A 272 9.61 -22.44 9.53
N LEU A 273 10.02 -21.28 10.01
CA LEU A 273 9.12 -20.29 10.58
C LEU A 273 8.93 -19.13 9.61
N ARG A 274 7.67 -18.78 9.36
CA ARG A 274 7.29 -17.56 8.64
C ARG A 274 6.76 -16.51 9.61
N ALA A 275 7.40 -15.34 9.65
CA ALA A 275 6.96 -14.20 10.44
C ALA A 275 6.46 -13.07 9.54
N ARG A 276 5.37 -12.39 9.93
CA ARG A 276 4.74 -11.34 9.11
C ARG A 276 5.12 -9.94 9.60
N PHE A 277 5.85 -9.18 8.79
CA PHE A 277 6.23 -7.79 9.13
C PHE A 277 5.15 -6.78 8.73
N ALA A 278 4.51 -6.98 7.58
CA ALA A 278 3.45 -6.11 7.07
C ALA A 278 2.56 -6.87 6.08
N VAL A 279 1.47 -6.23 5.64
CA VAL A 279 0.65 -6.74 4.53
C VAL A 279 1.52 -6.87 3.27
N GLY A 280 1.64 -8.09 2.74
CA GLY A 280 2.47 -8.38 1.57
C GLY A 280 3.98 -8.52 1.84
N VAL A 281 4.43 -8.49 3.11
CA VAL A 281 5.83 -8.70 3.48
C VAL A 281 5.94 -9.68 4.65
N ALA A 282 6.58 -10.82 4.39
CA ALA A 282 6.92 -11.82 5.39
C ALA A 282 8.43 -12.09 5.41
N GLY A 283 8.88 -12.82 6.42
CA GLY A 283 10.22 -13.37 6.47
C GLY A 283 10.21 -14.83 6.83
N ASP A 284 11.05 -15.60 6.16
CA ASP A 284 11.27 -17.02 6.43
C ASP A 284 12.63 -17.23 7.11
N GLY A 285 12.61 -18.01 8.19
CA GLY A 285 13.78 -18.42 8.95
C GLY A 285 13.72 -19.90 9.28
N LEU A 286 14.77 -20.65 8.92
CA LEU A 286 14.91 -22.05 9.29
C LEU A 286 15.72 -22.16 10.59
N VAL A 287 15.18 -22.85 11.58
CA VAL A 287 15.82 -23.06 12.89
C VAL A 287 15.72 -24.53 13.32
N PRO A 288 16.72 -25.09 14.01
CA PRO A 288 16.59 -26.41 14.62
C PRO A 288 15.43 -26.49 15.62
N ALA A 289 14.73 -27.61 15.67
CA ALA A 289 13.49 -27.77 16.44
C ALA A 289 13.67 -27.61 17.97
N ASP A 290 14.87 -27.92 18.47
CA ASP A 290 15.26 -27.84 19.87
C ASP A 290 15.72 -26.43 20.30
N ARG A 291 15.91 -25.50 19.36
CA ARG A 291 16.34 -24.14 19.67
C ARG A 291 15.22 -23.37 20.37
N ARG A 292 15.58 -22.67 21.45
CA ARG A 292 14.69 -21.80 22.20
C ARG A 292 14.78 -20.37 21.68
N LEU A 293 13.65 -19.85 21.21
CA LEU A 293 13.54 -18.56 20.56
C LEU A 293 12.92 -17.53 21.48
N LYS A 294 13.39 -16.29 21.37
CA LYS A 294 12.80 -15.14 22.05
C LYS A 294 11.41 -14.87 21.48
N ALA A 295 10.40 -15.40 22.17
CA ALA A 295 9.01 -15.31 21.76
C ALA A 295 8.08 -15.00 22.93
N THR A 296 7.01 -14.25 22.67
CA THR A 296 5.91 -14.05 23.63
C THR A 296 4.64 -14.65 23.05
N ARG A 297 3.92 -15.44 23.86
CA ARG A 297 2.71 -16.11 23.41
C ARG A 297 1.61 -15.09 23.14
N GLY A 298 1.02 -15.18 21.94
CA GLY A 298 -0.07 -14.28 21.54
C GLY A 298 -1.31 -14.53 22.39
N ALA A 299 -1.77 -13.52 23.13
CA ALA A 299 -3.03 -13.58 23.86
C ALA A 299 -4.22 -13.50 22.87
N ALA A 300 -4.61 -14.61 22.23
CA ALA A 300 -5.87 -14.70 21.48
C ALA A 300 -6.30 -16.15 21.14
N GLN A 301 -6.54 -16.98 22.17
CA GLN A 301 -7.65 -17.94 22.14
C GLN A 301 -8.61 -17.52 23.26
N GLY A 302 -9.51 -16.59 22.95
CA GLY A 302 -10.56 -16.14 23.87
C GLY A 302 -10.67 -14.63 23.98
N GLN A 303 -11.84 -14.12 23.58
CA GLN A 303 -12.35 -12.75 23.70
C GLN A 303 -11.70 -11.69 22.81
N GLY A 304 -12.53 -11.20 21.88
CA GLY A 304 -12.21 -10.09 21.01
C GLY A 304 -12.05 -8.78 21.78
N ASP A 305 -10.98 -8.07 21.47
CA ASP A 305 -11.08 -6.68 21.01
C ASP A 305 -9.77 -6.29 20.34
N GLY A 306 -9.85 -5.61 19.19
CA GLY A 306 -8.72 -4.83 18.64
C GLY A 306 -7.53 -5.62 18.08
N SER A 307 -7.65 -6.00 16.81
CA SER A 307 -6.54 -6.33 15.91
C SER A 307 -5.25 -5.52 16.14
N TRP A 308 -4.13 -6.23 16.39
CA TRP A 308 -2.82 -5.70 16.78
C TRP A 308 -2.27 -4.55 15.91
N TRP A 309 -2.56 -4.52 14.61
CA TRP A 309 -2.16 -3.42 13.70
C TRP A 309 -2.74 -2.06 14.10
N ARG A 310 -3.87 -2.01 14.81
CA ARG A 310 -4.43 -0.75 15.36
C ARG A 310 -3.53 -0.13 16.43
N ARG A 311 -2.67 -0.92 17.10
CA ARG A 311 -1.72 -0.42 18.11
C ARG A 311 -0.51 0.26 17.46
N PHE A 312 -0.09 -0.20 16.29
CA PHE A 312 1.07 0.33 15.57
C PHE A 312 0.79 1.69 14.89
N PHE A 313 -0.44 1.91 14.38
CA PHE A 313 -0.82 3.17 13.70
C PHE A 313 -1.36 4.27 14.62
N LYS A 314 -1.64 3.99 15.91
CA LYS A 314 -2.06 5.03 16.87
C LYS A 314 -0.93 5.96 17.33
N GLY A 315 0.33 5.67 17.00
CA GLY A 315 1.50 6.47 17.41
C GLY A 315 1.86 7.67 16.49
N LEU A 316 1.14 7.89 15.39
CA LEU A 316 1.47 8.92 14.39
C LEU A 316 0.38 9.98 14.24
N THR A 317 -0.07 10.55 15.36
CA THR A 317 -0.78 11.84 15.38
C THR A 317 0.10 12.94 15.94
N PRO A 318 0.31 14.07 15.23
CA PRO A 318 0.99 15.22 15.79
C PRO A 318 0.00 16.02 16.65
N GLY A 319 0.27 16.13 17.95
CA GLY A 319 -0.47 17.07 18.79
C GLY A 319 -0.51 16.71 20.27
N ASP A 320 0.58 16.97 20.99
CA ASP A 320 0.43 17.43 22.37
C ASP A 320 1.58 18.38 22.75
N ARG A 321 1.48 19.63 22.28
CA ARG A 321 2.10 20.76 22.98
C ARG A 321 1.08 21.28 23.99
N ARG A 322 1.13 20.76 25.21
CA ARG A 322 0.60 21.46 26.39
C ARG A 322 1.75 21.94 27.26
N SER A 323 1.96 23.25 27.15
CA SER A 323 2.36 24.19 28.19
C SER A 323 2.78 23.59 29.53
N ASN A 324 4.10 23.58 29.76
CA ASN A 324 4.69 23.45 31.08
C ASN A 324 4.90 24.86 31.64
N ALA A 325 3.97 25.37 32.44
CA ALA A 325 4.14 26.63 33.16
C ALA A 325 3.41 26.55 34.51
N GLY A 326 4.17 26.27 35.56
CA GLY A 326 3.64 26.33 36.92
C GLY A 326 4.52 25.63 37.93
N THR A 327 5.63 26.28 38.34
CA THR A 327 6.06 26.40 39.76
C THR A 327 7.47 26.97 39.84
N ARG A 328 7.60 28.22 40.32
CA ARG A 328 8.65 28.61 41.27
C ARG A 328 8.14 29.78 42.09
N GLY A 329 7.98 29.52 43.39
CA GLY A 329 7.50 30.49 44.36
C GLY A 329 8.60 31.45 44.83
N ARG A 330 8.10 32.61 45.29
CA ARG A 330 8.51 33.40 46.46
C ARG A 330 9.98 33.83 46.60
N GLY A 331 10.16 35.15 46.60
CA GLY A 331 11.26 35.86 47.26
C GLY A 331 11.07 37.39 47.16
N ARG A 332 10.51 38.00 48.21
CA ARG A 332 10.37 39.45 48.52
C ARG A 332 11.74 40.18 48.61
N PRO A 333 11.82 41.47 49.00
CA PRO A 333 11.13 42.70 48.55
C PRO A 333 12.13 43.85 48.26
N MET A 334 11.59 45.01 47.88
CA MET A 334 12.25 46.32 47.73
C MET A 334 13.13 46.76 48.92
N GLY A 335 14.21 47.48 48.61
CA GLY A 335 14.91 48.33 49.56
C GLY A 335 16.10 49.08 48.96
N ARG A 336 15.82 50.30 48.46
CA ARG A 336 16.72 51.43 48.14
C ARG A 336 17.84 51.26 47.12
#